data_AF-V7CRL7-F1
#
_entry.id   AF-V7CRL7-F1
#
_cell.length_a   1.000
_cell.length_b   1.000
_cell.length_c   1.000
_cell.angle_alpha   90.00
_cell.angle_beta   90.00
_cell.angle_gamma   90.00
#
_symmetry.space_group_name_H-M   'P 1'
#
loop_
_entity.id
_entity.type
_entity.pdbx_description
1 polymer ?
#
loop_
_entity_poly.entity_id
_entity_poly.type
_entity_poly.pdbx_seq_one_letter_code
_entity_poly.pdbx_strand_id
1 'polypeptide(L)'
;MGSGSGSSSGSGSGSDRVHLWNVFDGVKIIAATPEALMAEIDSAISALEHSRATAMLDADEGYDARVADEAYKAGCAALAAGKLDEALQSLNLSLAKCPPDKASALAKLNSLIALASRHLPASSK
;
A
#
# COMPACT_ATOMS: atom_id res chain seq x y z
N MET A 1 -81.11 16.78 5.70
CA MET A 1 -81.07 18.18 6.15
C MET A 1 -80.18 18.15 7.39
N GLY A 2 -78.87 18.28 7.27
CA GLY A 2 -78.17 19.50 6.90
C GLY A 2 -77.46 19.97 8.17
N SER A 3 -76.21 19.56 8.35
CA SER A 3 -75.33 20.14 9.37
C SER A 3 -73.97 20.36 8.72
N GLY A 4 -73.79 21.58 8.23
CA GLY A 4 -72.51 22.12 7.82
C GLY A 4 -72.22 23.41 8.59
N SER A 5 -70.94 23.80 8.53
CA SER A 5 -70.28 25.01 9.09
C SER A 5 -69.81 24.81 10.53
N GLY A 6 -68.51 24.72 10.85
CA GLY A 6 -67.40 25.64 10.53
C GLY A 6 -67.15 26.52 11.78
N SER A 7 -65.95 26.80 12.30
CA SER A 7 -64.61 26.84 11.74
C SER A 7 -63.53 26.95 12.84
N SER A 8 -62.30 26.59 12.48
CA SER A 8 -61.02 27.27 12.80
C SER A 8 -60.54 27.41 14.25
N SER A 9 -59.42 26.75 14.57
CA SER A 9 -58.21 27.43 15.06
C SER A 9 -56.97 26.59 14.70
N GLY A 10 -56.16 27.06 13.77
CA GLY A 10 -54.81 26.54 13.56
C GLY A 10 -53.83 27.22 14.52
N SER A 11 -52.90 26.45 15.07
CA SER A 11 -51.62 26.85 15.68
C SER A 11 -51.02 25.55 16.22
N GLY A 12 -49.77 25.17 15.98
CA GLY A 12 -48.69 25.73 15.22
C GLY A 12 -47.54 24.73 15.36
N SER A 13 -46.79 24.58 14.29
CA SER A 13 -45.40 24.13 14.24
C SER A 13 -44.89 23.25 15.39
N GLY A 14 -44.84 21.96 15.13
CA GLY A 14 -43.99 21.01 15.82
C GLY A 14 -43.57 19.95 14.83
N SER A 15 -42.76 20.33 13.84
CA SER A 15 -41.93 19.33 13.16
C SER A 15 -41.04 18.73 14.25
N ASP A 16 -41.52 17.67 14.90
CA ASP A 16 -40.67 16.77 15.69
C ASP A 16 -39.85 15.89 14.74
N ARG A 17 -39.19 16.56 13.78
CA ARG A 17 -37.87 16.20 13.28
C ARG A 17 -36.84 16.56 14.37
N VAL A 18 -37.10 16.09 15.59
CA VAL A 18 -36.16 16.15 16.69
C VAL A 18 -35.08 15.12 16.35
N HIS A 19 -34.05 15.62 15.70
CA HIS A 19 -32.70 15.05 15.68
C HIS A 19 -32.57 13.60 15.21
N LEU A 20 -32.77 13.39 13.92
CA LEU A 20 -32.14 12.30 13.18
C LEU A 20 -30.61 12.54 13.01
N TRP A 21 -29.93 12.92 14.10
CA TRP A 21 -28.49 13.23 14.12
C TRP A 21 -27.60 11.99 14.25
N ASN A 22 -28.19 10.82 14.45
CA ASN A 22 -27.41 9.60 14.62
C ASN A 22 -27.58 8.70 13.40
N VAL A 23 -26.60 8.74 12.48
CA VAL A 23 -26.42 7.73 11.41
C VAL A 23 -26.38 6.29 11.97
N PHE A 24 -26.16 6.17 13.28
CA PHE A 24 -26.10 4.93 14.05
C PHE A 24 -27.46 4.39 14.52
N ASP A 25 -28.57 5.11 14.35
CA ASP A 25 -29.89 4.66 14.86
C ASP A 25 -30.44 3.43 14.08
N GLY A 26 -29.87 3.14 12.90
CA GLY A 26 -30.13 1.92 12.13
C GLY A 26 -29.09 0.82 12.34
N VAL A 27 -28.02 1.07 13.09
CA VAL A 27 -26.96 0.09 13.33
C VAL A 27 -27.38 -0.76 14.52
N LYS A 28 -27.98 -1.92 14.25
CA LYS A 28 -27.98 -3.02 15.23
C LYS A 28 -26.53 -3.42 15.43
N ILE A 29 -25.89 -2.84 16.45
CA ILE A 29 -24.54 -3.20 16.87
C ILE A 29 -24.59 -4.67 17.27
N ILE A 30 -24.07 -5.55 16.41
CA ILE A 30 -23.81 -6.95 16.73
C ILE A 30 -22.44 -7.00 17.38
N ALA A 31 -22.36 -6.56 18.64
CA ALA A 31 -21.36 -7.01 19.58
C ALA A 31 -22.12 -7.19 20.90
N ALA A 32 -22.18 -8.43 21.39
CA ALA A 32 -23.06 -8.82 22.49
C ALA A 32 -22.81 -8.03 23.79
N THR A 33 -21.61 -7.44 23.94
CA THR A 33 -21.22 -6.53 25.03
C THR A 33 -20.07 -5.59 24.59
N PRO A 34 -19.81 -4.49 25.31
CA PRO A 34 -18.64 -3.63 25.10
C PRO A 34 -17.31 -4.39 25.13
N GLU A 35 -17.21 -5.43 25.95
CA GLU A 35 -16.02 -6.29 26.04
C GLU A 35 -15.80 -7.10 24.75
N ALA A 36 -16.88 -7.59 24.13
CA ALA A 36 -16.79 -8.30 22.86
C ALA A 36 -16.30 -7.38 21.73
N LEU A 37 -16.75 -6.12 21.73
CA LEU A 37 -16.30 -5.11 20.77
C LEU A 37 -14.81 -4.78 20.93
N MET A 38 -14.35 -4.60 22.18
CA MET A 38 -12.93 -4.34 22.46
C MET A 38 -12.06 -5.52 22.01
N ALA A 39 -12.49 -6.76 22.29
CA ALA A 39 -11.78 -7.96 21.85
C ALA A 39 -11.71 -8.08 20.31
N GLU A 40 -12.78 -7.69 19.60
CA GLU A 40 -12.79 -7.64 18.14
C GLU A 40 -11.82 -6.58 17.60
N ILE A 41 -11.78 -5.41 18.22
CA ILE A 41 -10.82 -4.34 17.88
C ILE A 41 -9.39 -4.81 18.11
N ASP A 42 -9.08 -5.40 19.26
CA ASP A 42 -7.75 -5.92 19.57
C ASP A 42 -7.33 -7.03 18.61
N SER A 43 -8.27 -7.91 18.24
CA SER A 43 -8.04 -8.95 17.23
C SER A 43 -7.78 -8.35 15.85
N ALA A 44 -8.53 -7.32 15.45
CA ALA A 44 -8.36 -6.66 14.16
C ALA A 44 -7.02 -5.90 14.08
N ILE A 45 -6.63 -5.21 15.15
CA ILE A 45 -5.33 -4.54 15.27
C ILE A 45 -4.21 -5.58 15.19
N SER A 46 -4.30 -6.66 15.97
CA SER A 46 -3.30 -7.72 15.98
C SER A 46 -3.16 -8.39 14.62
N ALA A 47 -4.27 -8.66 13.93
CA ALA A 47 -4.25 -9.23 12.59
C ALA A 47 -3.62 -8.28 11.56
N LEU A 48 -3.90 -6.99 11.64
CA LEU A 48 -3.31 -5.98 10.76
C LEU A 48 -1.81 -5.85 10.97
N GLU A 49 -1.37 -5.75 12.23
CA GLU A 49 0.05 -5.65 12.59
C GLU A 49 0.81 -6.93 12.23
N HIS A 50 0.21 -8.11 12.46
CA HIS A 50 0.78 -9.39 12.03
C HIS A 50 0.93 -9.43 10.51
N SER A 51 -0.12 -9.10 9.75
CA SER A 51 -0.08 -9.04 8.29
C SER A 51 1.02 -8.10 7.77
N ARG A 52 1.15 -6.92 8.38
CA ARG A 52 2.19 -5.96 8.06
C ARG A 52 3.59 -6.49 8.38
N ALA A 53 3.77 -7.12 9.55
CA ALA A 53 5.03 -7.72 9.94
C ALA A 53 5.44 -8.84 8.98
N THR A 54 4.51 -9.72 8.60
CA THR A 54 4.74 -10.77 7.61
C THR A 54 5.14 -10.19 6.25
N ALA A 55 4.44 -9.16 5.76
CA ALA A 55 4.79 -8.51 4.50
C ALA A 55 6.19 -7.85 4.53
N MET A 56 6.63 -7.35 5.70
CA MET A 56 7.98 -6.81 5.86
C MET A 56 9.04 -7.92 5.92
N LEU A 57 8.75 -9.07 6.53
CA LEU A 57 9.64 -10.23 6.53
C LEU A 57 9.79 -10.81 5.12
N ASP A 58 8.70 -10.95 4.36
CA ASP A 58 8.75 -11.40 2.97
C ASP A 58 9.56 -10.44 2.07
N ALA A 59 9.52 -9.14 2.37
CA ALA A 59 10.38 -8.16 1.70
C ALA A 59 11.86 -8.32 2.12
N ASP A 60 12.13 -8.60 3.39
CA ASP A 60 13.49 -8.76 3.95
C ASP A 60 14.19 -10.04 3.45
N GLU A 61 13.45 -11.14 3.26
CA GLU A 61 13.99 -12.39 2.68
C GLU A 61 14.51 -12.22 1.24
N GLY A 62 14.13 -11.12 0.57
CA GLY A 62 14.61 -10.77 -0.75
C GLY A 62 15.97 -10.06 -0.75
N TYR A 63 16.31 -9.31 0.29
CA TYR A 63 17.45 -8.38 0.30
C TYR A 63 18.70 -9.02 0.91
N ASP A 64 19.79 -9.01 0.17
CA ASP A 64 21.08 -9.49 0.67
C ASP A 64 22.15 -8.49 0.21
N ALA A 65 22.61 -7.66 1.15
CA ALA A 65 23.59 -6.61 0.87
C ALA A 65 24.91 -7.17 0.32
N ARG A 66 25.29 -8.40 0.71
CA ARG A 66 26.52 -9.05 0.24
C ARG A 66 26.35 -9.51 -1.20
N VAL A 67 25.22 -10.16 -1.52
CA VAL A 67 24.90 -10.56 -2.90
C VAL A 67 24.74 -9.34 -3.80
N ALA A 68 24.11 -8.27 -3.30
CA ALA A 68 23.96 -7.02 -4.05
C ALA A 68 25.32 -6.37 -4.38
N ASP A 69 26.26 -6.33 -3.44
CA ASP A 69 27.61 -5.79 -3.64
C ASP A 69 28.45 -6.67 -4.61
N GLU A 70 28.37 -7.99 -4.48
CA GLU A 70 29.03 -8.92 -5.40
C GLU A 70 28.50 -8.77 -6.83
N ALA A 71 27.19 -8.73 -7.00
CA ALA A 71 26.54 -8.53 -8.29
C ALA A 71 26.86 -7.14 -8.89
N TYR A 72 26.97 -6.10 -8.07
CA TYR A 72 27.41 -4.77 -8.50
C TYR A 72 28.85 -4.81 -9.04
N LYS A 73 29.78 -5.41 -8.29
CA LYS A 73 31.18 -5.57 -8.70
C LYS A 73 31.32 -6.38 -9.99
N ALA A 74 30.56 -7.47 -10.12
CA ALA A 74 30.50 -8.27 -11.33
C ALA A 74 29.98 -7.44 -12.52
N GLY A 75 28.92 -6.66 -12.32
CA GLY A 75 28.39 -5.73 -13.33
C GLY A 75 29.43 -4.69 -13.78
N CYS A 76 30.16 -4.09 -12.85
CA CYS A 76 31.24 -3.15 -13.17
C CYS A 76 32.39 -3.83 -13.95
N ALA A 77 32.76 -5.06 -13.59
CA ALA A 77 33.77 -5.82 -14.32
C ALA A 77 33.32 -6.18 -15.74
N ALA A 78 32.06 -6.59 -15.91
CA ALA A 78 31.46 -6.88 -17.21
C ALA A 78 31.38 -5.63 -18.10
N LEU A 79 31.06 -4.46 -17.53
CA LEU A 79 31.11 -3.17 -18.23
C LEU A 79 32.53 -2.86 -18.73
N ALA A 80 33.55 -3.03 -17.87
CA ALA A 80 34.95 -2.83 -18.25
C ALA A 80 35.42 -3.82 -19.33
N ALA A 81 34.87 -5.03 -19.33
CA ALA A 81 35.13 -6.06 -20.34
C ALA A 81 34.30 -5.86 -21.63
N GLY A 82 33.41 -4.87 -21.71
CA GLY A 82 32.54 -4.62 -22.87
C GLY A 82 31.39 -5.61 -23.03
N LYS A 83 31.12 -6.45 -22.02
CA LYS A 83 30.07 -7.47 -22.05
C LYS A 83 28.76 -6.92 -21.49
N LEU A 84 28.00 -6.25 -22.34
CA LEU A 84 26.83 -5.47 -21.92
C LEU A 84 25.67 -6.33 -21.41
N ASP A 85 25.45 -7.52 -21.99
CA ASP A 85 24.41 -8.45 -21.54
C ASP A 85 24.69 -8.99 -20.13
N GLU A 86 25.91 -9.48 -19.88
CA GLU A 86 26.36 -9.93 -18.55
C GLU A 86 26.31 -8.79 -17.52
N ALA A 87 26.67 -7.57 -17.94
CA ALA A 87 26.57 -6.38 -17.10
C ALA A 87 25.13 -6.08 -16.69
N LEU A 88 24.17 -6.09 -17.64
CA LEU A 88 22.77 -5.86 -17.35
C LEU A 88 22.18 -6.93 -16.43
N GLN A 89 22.49 -8.20 -16.66
CA GLN A 89 22.03 -9.27 -15.78
C GLN A 89 22.54 -9.07 -14.35
N SER A 90 23.84 -8.77 -14.20
CA SER A 90 24.48 -8.56 -12.89
C SER A 90 23.95 -7.31 -12.18
N LEU A 91 23.72 -6.21 -12.90
CA LEU A 91 23.18 -4.98 -12.33
C LEU A 91 21.71 -5.11 -11.93
N ASN A 92 20.89 -5.83 -12.70
CA ASN A 92 19.49 -6.12 -12.32
C ASN A 92 19.42 -7.06 -11.10
N LEU A 93 20.33 -8.04 -11.01
CA LEU A 93 20.45 -8.88 -9.80
C LEU A 93 20.81 -8.02 -8.58
N SER A 94 21.77 -7.11 -8.71
CA SER A 94 22.13 -6.17 -7.64
C SER A 94 20.93 -5.33 -7.22
N LEU A 95 20.15 -4.81 -8.18
CA LEU A 95 18.94 -4.02 -7.92
C LEU A 95 17.86 -4.83 -7.20
N ALA A 96 17.64 -6.10 -7.56
CA ALA A 96 16.67 -6.96 -6.90
C ALA A 96 17.05 -7.30 -5.44
N LYS A 97 18.35 -7.29 -5.13
CA LYS A 97 18.90 -7.58 -3.80
C LYS A 97 19.18 -6.35 -2.95
N CYS A 98 19.07 -5.15 -3.52
CA CYS A 98 19.24 -3.89 -2.79
C CYS A 98 18.00 -3.55 -1.97
N PRO A 99 18.15 -3.21 -0.67
CA PRO A 99 17.03 -2.77 0.14
C PRO A 99 16.50 -1.39 -0.33
N PRO A 100 15.17 -1.17 -0.25
CA PRO A 100 14.51 0.00 -0.83
C PRO A 100 14.83 1.30 -0.09
N ASP A 101 15.40 1.22 1.11
CA ASP A 101 15.84 2.37 1.91
C ASP A 101 17.10 3.05 1.35
N LYS A 102 17.85 2.39 0.44
CA LYS A 102 19.08 2.92 -0.17
C LYS A 102 18.82 3.63 -1.50
N ALA A 103 18.06 4.72 -1.45
CA ALA A 103 17.71 5.52 -2.63
C ALA A 103 18.92 5.90 -3.51
N SER A 104 20.06 6.25 -2.90
CA SER A 104 21.28 6.60 -3.63
C SER A 104 21.87 5.43 -4.40
N ALA A 105 21.81 4.22 -3.85
CA ALA A 105 22.29 3.00 -4.50
C ALA A 105 21.39 2.62 -5.68
N LEU A 106 20.06 2.68 -5.47
CA LEU A 106 19.08 2.45 -6.52
C LEU A 106 19.25 3.44 -7.69
N ALA A 107 19.48 4.72 -7.41
CA ALA A 107 19.71 5.74 -8.45
C ALA A 107 20.97 5.44 -9.27
N LYS A 108 22.06 5.00 -8.63
CA LYS A 108 23.31 4.61 -9.31
C LYS A 108 23.11 3.38 -10.20
N LEU A 109 22.46 2.34 -9.67
CA LEU A 109 22.17 1.12 -10.43
C LEU A 109 21.32 1.41 -11.66
N ASN A 110 20.23 2.17 -11.50
CA ASN A 110 19.39 2.58 -12.63
C ASN A 110 20.16 3.40 -13.67
N SER A 111 21.06 4.28 -13.23
CA SER A 111 21.91 5.07 -14.14
C SER A 111 22.86 4.16 -14.94
N LEU A 112 23.48 3.16 -14.30
CA LEU A 112 24.38 2.20 -14.95
C LEU A 112 23.62 1.28 -15.91
N ILE A 113 22.42 0.82 -15.55
CA ILE A 113 21.55 0.03 -16.41
C ILE A 113 21.17 0.84 -17.65
N ALA A 114 20.74 2.10 -17.47
CA ALA A 114 20.41 2.98 -18.59
C ALA A 114 21.61 3.23 -19.51
N LEU A 115 22.81 3.38 -18.95
CA LEU A 115 24.04 3.51 -19.71
C LEU A 115 24.35 2.22 -20.51
N ALA A 116 24.35 1.07 -19.86
CA ALA A 116 24.63 -0.23 -20.49
C ALA A 116 23.65 -0.52 -21.63
N SER A 117 22.36 -0.26 -21.42
CA SER A 117 21.30 -0.43 -22.42
C SER A 117 21.47 0.46 -23.65
N ARG A 118 22.09 1.65 -23.52
CA ARG A 118 22.39 2.51 -24.67
C ARG A 118 23.51 1.97 -25.55
N HIS A 119 24.43 1.22 -24.96
CA HIS A 119 25.57 0.65 -25.67
C HIS A 119 25.25 -0.72 -26.27
N LEU A 120 24.13 -1.34 -25.88
CA LEU A 120 23.66 -2.55 -26.55
C LEU A 120 23.29 -2.18 -27.99
N PRO A 121 23.93 -2.79 -29.00
CA PRO A 121 23.50 -2.59 -30.36
C PRO A 121 22.05 -3.06 -30.42
N ALA A 122 21.13 -2.17 -30.78
CA ALA A 122 19.80 -2.57 -31.19
C ALA A 122 20.02 -3.62 -32.28
N SER A 123 19.79 -4.90 -31.94
CA SER A 123 20.00 -6.04 -32.82
C SER A 123 19.30 -5.73 -34.14
N SER A 124 20.07 -5.26 -35.12
CA SER A 124 19.55 -4.92 -36.44
C SER A 124 18.99 -6.20 -37.02
N LYS A 125 17.70 -6.19 -37.30
CA LYS A 125 17.04 -7.19 -38.12
C LYS A 125 17.02 -6.72 -39.55
#